data_AF-A0A6B2E0Y9-F1
#
_entry.id   AF-A0A6B2E0Y9-F1
#
_cell.length_a   1.000
_cell.length_b   1.000
_cell.length_c   1.000
_cell.angle_alpha   90.00
_cell.angle_beta   90.00
_cell.angle_gamma   90.00
#
_symmetry.space_group_name_H-M   'P 1'
#
loop_
_entity.id
_entity.type
_entity.pdbx_description
1 polymer ?
#
loop_
_entity_poly.entity_id
_entity_poly.type
_entity_poly.pdbx_seq_one_letter_code
_entity_poly.pdbx_strand_id
1 'polypeptide(L)'
;MSSSEPAALWELPEKPPSPKAAPSRARKPPKPGAKAKGAQSPAPERPVARIVVDIPLAHLDRTFDYLVPEKLHETAVPGCRVRVRFAGQLVDGYVIERGESSEYDRKLAFLDRVTSAEPVLPPSLHALCRAVADRYGGTLSDVLRLAIPPRHA
;
A
#
# COMPACT_ATOMS: atom_id res chain seq x y z
N MET A 1 0.24 -39.74 23.17
CA MET A 1 -0.28 -39.44 21.82
C MET A 1 -1.42 -38.46 22.01
N SER A 2 -1.13 -37.15 21.99
CA SER A 2 -2.14 -36.12 22.20
C SER A 2 -2.75 -35.77 20.85
N SER A 3 -3.99 -36.15 20.64
CA SER A 3 -4.78 -35.71 19.48
C SER A 3 -5.22 -34.28 19.72
N SER A 4 -4.72 -33.34 18.93
CA SER A 4 -5.25 -31.97 18.86
C SER A 4 -6.46 -31.96 17.92
N GLU A 5 -7.65 -31.66 18.44
CA GLU A 5 -8.83 -31.35 17.62
C GLU A 5 -8.55 -30.15 16.70
N PRO A 6 -9.04 -30.14 15.44
CA PRO A 6 -8.94 -28.96 14.60
C PRO A 6 -9.91 -27.87 15.10
N ALA A 7 -9.38 -26.66 15.30
CA ALA A 7 -10.15 -25.47 15.68
C ALA A 7 -11.34 -25.24 14.73
N ALA A 8 -12.45 -24.75 15.27
CA ALA A 8 -13.69 -24.64 14.52
C ALA A 8 -13.55 -23.64 13.36
N LEU A 9 -14.26 -23.87 12.25
CA LEU A 9 -14.09 -23.12 10.99
C LEU A 9 -14.31 -21.59 11.14
N TRP A 10 -15.08 -21.18 12.16
CA TRP A 10 -15.45 -19.81 12.53
C TRP A 10 -14.57 -19.18 13.61
N GLU A 11 -13.62 -19.92 14.18
CA GLU A 11 -12.60 -19.35 15.05
C GLU A 11 -11.52 -18.70 14.19
N LEU A 12 -11.29 -17.40 14.41
CA LEU A 12 -10.19 -16.69 13.77
C LEU A 12 -8.88 -17.21 14.37
N PRO A 13 -7.87 -17.56 13.55
CA PRO A 13 -6.57 -17.94 14.09
C PRO A 13 -6.00 -16.79 14.93
N GLU A 14 -5.36 -17.13 16.05
CA GLU A 14 -4.64 -16.14 16.83
C GLU A 14 -3.62 -15.44 15.93
N LYS A 15 -3.61 -14.11 16.02
CA LYS A 15 -2.74 -13.24 15.23
C LYS A 15 -1.29 -13.70 15.42
N PRO A 16 -0.59 -14.20 14.39
CA PRO A 16 0.83 -14.46 14.52
C PRO A 16 1.53 -13.15 14.89
N PRO A 17 2.53 -13.17 15.78
CA PRO A 17 3.27 -11.96 16.11
C PRO A 17 3.79 -11.34 14.81
N SER A 18 3.44 -10.07 14.58
CA SER A 18 3.94 -9.32 13.43
C SER A 18 5.45 -9.49 13.36
N PRO A 19 6.03 -9.87 12.20
CA PRO A 19 7.47 -9.98 12.10
C PRO A 19 8.07 -8.64 12.47
N LYS A 20 8.94 -8.64 13.49
CA LYS A 20 9.82 -7.49 13.76
C LYS A 20 10.63 -7.30 12.49
N ALA A 21 10.45 -6.15 11.84
CA ALA A 21 11.25 -5.75 10.70
C ALA A 21 12.73 -5.91 11.06
N ALA A 22 13.42 -6.80 10.34
CA ALA A 22 14.87 -6.87 10.39
C ALA A 22 15.45 -5.52 9.91
N PRO A 23 16.59 -5.07 10.46
CA PRO A 23 17.18 -3.82 10.01
C PRO A 23 17.70 -4.01 8.58
N SER A 24 16.93 -3.60 7.58
CA SER A 24 17.40 -3.59 6.20
C SER A 24 18.33 -2.40 5.99
N ARG A 25 19.44 -2.65 5.30
CA ARG A 25 20.48 -1.66 5.03
C ARG A 25 19.86 -0.50 4.24
N ALA A 26 19.60 0.59 4.93
CA ALA A 26 19.06 1.82 4.37
C ALA A 26 19.99 2.36 3.28
N ARG A 27 19.47 2.51 2.05
CA ARG A 27 20.06 3.40 1.05
C ARG A 27 19.32 4.73 1.11
N LYS A 28 20.10 5.78 1.35
CA LYS A 28 19.63 7.17 1.49
C LYS A 28 18.93 7.61 0.19
N PRO A 29 17.79 8.33 0.26
CA PRO A 29 17.13 8.84 -0.93
C PRO A 29 18.09 9.72 -1.75
N PRO A 30 17.98 9.74 -3.09
CA PRO A 30 18.88 10.51 -3.95
C PRO A 30 18.79 12.00 -3.63
N LYS A 31 19.97 12.66 -3.55
CA LYS A 31 20.08 14.12 -3.39
C LYS A 31 19.38 14.85 -4.55
N PRO A 32 18.76 16.03 -4.33
CA PRO A 32 18.08 16.74 -5.40
C PRO A 32 19.11 17.23 -6.44
N GLY A 33 19.04 16.68 -7.64
CA GLY A 33 19.71 17.19 -8.83
C GLY A 33 19.00 18.44 -9.37
N ALA A 34 19.76 19.30 -10.07
CA ALA A 34 19.36 20.63 -10.54
C ALA A 34 18.00 20.66 -11.27
N LYS A 35 17.21 21.70 -10.98
CA LYS A 35 15.79 21.85 -11.33
C LYS A 35 15.55 22.03 -12.83
N ALA A 36 14.82 21.10 -13.44
CA ALA A 36 14.08 21.35 -14.68
C ALA A 36 12.70 21.95 -14.32
N LYS A 37 12.23 22.97 -15.06
CA LYS A 37 10.89 23.58 -14.89
C LYS A 37 9.82 22.48 -14.90
N GLY A 38 9.11 22.30 -13.79
CA GLY A 38 8.07 21.27 -13.60
C GLY A 38 8.48 20.01 -12.82
N ALA A 39 9.73 19.94 -12.32
CA ALA A 39 10.17 18.83 -11.47
C ALA A 39 9.43 18.84 -10.11
N GLN A 40 8.68 17.78 -9.82
CA GLN A 40 8.07 17.54 -8.51
C GLN A 40 9.16 17.22 -7.48
N SER A 41 9.08 17.87 -6.31
CA SER A 41 9.88 17.54 -5.13
C SER A 41 9.21 16.43 -4.32
N PRO A 42 9.96 15.45 -3.79
CA PRO A 42 9.45 14.52 -2.78
C PRO A 42 9.01 15.23 -1.51
N ALA A 43 8.09 14.61 -0.78
CA ALA A 43 7.67 15.03 0.55
C ALA A 43 8.85 15.08 1.55
N PRO A 44 8.82 16.02 2.52
CA PRO A 44 9.92 16.22 3.46
C PRO A 44 10.12 15.06 4.43
N GLU A 45 9.05 14.38 4.84
CA GLU A 45 9.09 13.20 5.71
C GLU A 45 8.36 12.03 5.08
N ARG A 46 8.84 10.81 5.34
CA ARG A 46 8.27 9.56 4.84
C ARG A 46 7.86 9.66 3.35
N PRO A 47 8.79 10.02 2.43
CA PRO A 47 8.48 10.33 1.04
C PRO A 47 8.03 9.12 0.21
N VAL A 48 8.20 7.90 0.69
CA VAL A 48 7.81 6.69 -0.05
C VAL A 48 6.45 6.24 0.45
N ALA A 49 5.48 6.07 -0.46
CA ALA A 49 4.20 5.42 -0.19
C ALA A 49 4.18 4.02 -0.80
N ARG A 50 3.78 3.03 -0.01
CA ARG A 50 3.55 1.66 -0.47
C ARG A 50 2.08 1.52 -0.79
N ILE A 51 1.76 1.29 -2.06
CA ILE A 51 0.40 1.36 -2.58
C ILE A 51 -0.01 0.00 -3.13
N VAL A 52 -1.18 -0.48 -2.73
CA VAL A 52 -1.87 -1.58 -3.43
C VAL A 52 -2.69 -0.95 -4.55
N VAL A 53 -2.50 -1.44 -5.77
CA VAL A 53 -3.28 -1.01 -6.94
C VAL A 53 -4.58 -1.82 -6.99
N ASP A 54 -5.68 -1.16 -7.36
CA ASP A 54 -6.99 -1.78 -7.47
C ASP A 54 -7.16 -2.45 -8.84
N ILE A 55 -6.36 -3.51 -9.07
CA ILE A 55 -6.37 -4.32 -10.29
C ILE A 55 -6.45 -5.79 -9.87
N PRO A 56 -7.50 -6.54 -10.26
CA PRO A 56 -7.73 -7.91 -9.80
C PRO A 56 -6.91 -8.93 -10.61
N LEU A 57 -5.59 -8.81 -10.54
CA LEU A 57 -4.64 -9.72 -11.19
C LEU A 57 -3.68 -10.30 -10.14
N ALA A 58 -3.59 -11.63 -10.07
CA ALA A 58 -2.81 -12.33 -9.04
C ALA A 58 -1.33 -11.89 -8.97
N HIS A 59 -0.69 -11.63 -10.12
CA HIS A 59 0.70 -11.17 -10.17
C HIS A 59 0.91 -9.72 -9.67
N LEU A 60 -0.19 -8.99 -9.44
CA LEU A 60 -0.23 -7.63 -8.89
C LEU A 60 -0.67 -7.59 -7.43
N ASP A 61 -0.87 -8.74 -6.77
CA ASP A 61 -1.29 -8.84 -5.38
C ASP A 61 -0.15 -8.52 -4.38
N ARG A 62 0.39 -7.31 -4.50
CA ARG A 62 1.47 -6.78 -3.67
C ARG A 62 1.42 -5.26 -3.63
N THR A 63 2.23 -4.66 -2.76
CA THR A 63 2.46 -3.21 -2.77
C THR A 63 3.47 -2.80 -3.84
N PHE A 64 3.30 -1.58 -4.32
CA PHE A 64 4.21 -0.89 -5.22
C PHE A 64 4.62 0.44 -4.60
N ASP A 65 5.91 0.76 -4.68
CA ASP A 65 6.47 1.95 -4.06
C ASP A 65 6.36 3.15 -5.02
N TYR A 66 5.90 4.28 -4.48
CA TYR A 66 5.79 5.56 -5.17
C TYR A 66 6.36 6.68 -4.31
N LEU A 67 6.88 7.73 -4.95
CA LEU A 67 7.23 8.97 -4.26
C LEU A 67 5.97 9.80 -4.04
N VAL A 68 5.78 10.26 -2.80
CA VAL A 68 4.78 11.26 -2.45
C VAL A 68 5.34 12.63 -2.81
N PRO A 69 4.69 13.40 -3.71
CA PRO A 69 5.04 14.79 -3.93
C PRO A 69 4.84 15.63 -2.67
N GLU A 70 5.66 16.65 -2.46
CA GLU A 70 5.54 17.60 -1.35
C GLU A 70 4.11 18.18 -1.20
N LYS A 71 3.47 18.55 -2.32
CA LYS A 71 2.07 19.03 -2.34
C LYS A 71 1.03 18.04 -1.83
N LEU A 72 1.35 16.74 -1.79
CA LEU A 72 0.46 15.67 -1.29
C LEU A 72 0.90 15.17 0.10
N HIS A 73 1.89 15.80 0.72
CA HIS A 73 2.47 15.34 1.98
C HIS A 73 1.43 15.15 3.09
N GLU A 74 0.54 16.11 3.26
CA GLU A 74 -0.49 16.12 4.32
C GLU A 74 -1.68 15.19 4.01
N THR A 75 -1.95 14.93 2.73
CA THR A 75 -3.17 14.21 2.30
C THR A 75 -2.91 12.74 1.95
N ALA A 76 -1.70 12.39 1.56
CA ALA A 76 -1.28 11.01 1.32
C ALA A 76 -1.01 10.33 2.68
N VAL A 77 -2.08 9.95 3.37
CA VAL A 77 -2.05 9.25 4.66
C VAL A 77 -2.35 7.76 4.47
N PRO A 78 -1.83 6.87 5.34
CA PRO A 78 -2.19 5.46 5.31
C PRO A 78 -3.71 5.24 5.34
N GLY A 79 -4.20 4.34 4.50
CA GLY A 79 -5.60 4.01 4.32
C GLY A 79 -6.35 4.89 3.32
N CYS A 80 -5.74 5.97 2.81
CA CYS A 80 -6.41 6.88 1.89
C CYS A 80 -6.45 6.36 0.44
N ARG A 81 -7.40 6.88 -0.33
CA ARG A 81 -7.57 6.54 -1.76
C ARG A 81 -6.71 7.44 -2.62
N VAL A 82 -6.02 6.84 -3.58
CA VAL A 82 -5.10 7.53 -4.49
C VAL A 82 -5.29 7.07 -5.93
N ARG A 83 -4.75 7.84 -6.87
CA ARG A 83 -4.46 7.38 -8.22
C ARG A 83 -2.97 7.37 -8.49
N VAL A 84 -2.52 6.34 -9.20
CA VAL A 84 -1.14 6.17 -9.63
C VAL A 84 -1.08 5.85 -11.11
N ARG A 85 0.04 6.19 -11.76
CA ARG A 85 0.34 5.64 -13.08
C ARG A 85 0.95 4.26 -12.93
N PHE A 86 0.28 3.25 -13.48
CA PHE A 86 0.72 1.87 -13.49
C PHE A 86 0.65 1.34 -14.93
N ALA A 87 1.76 0.83 -15.45
CA ALA A 87 1.86 0.33 -16.83
C ALA A 87 1.28 1.30 -17.90
N GLY A 88 1.46 2.61 -17.73
CA GLY A 88 0.98 3.64 -18.67
C GLY A 88 -0.47 4.10 -18.46
N GLN A 89 -1.23 3.46 -17.58
CA GLN A 89 -2.62 3.83 -17.27
C GLN A 89 -2.73 4.47 -15.88
N LEU A 90 -3.74 5.31 -15.68
CA LEU A 90 -4.13 5.79 -14.36
C LEU A 90 -5.07 4.77 -13.72
N VAL A 91 -4.68 4.27 -12.55
CA VAL A 91 -5.44 3.28 -11.80
C VAL A 91 -5.65 3.76 -10.37
N ASP A 92 -6.76 3.34 -9.79
CA ASP A 92 -7.06 3.60 -8.38
C ASP A 92 -6.23 2.67 -7.48
N GLY A 93 -6.05 3.07 -6.22
CA GLY A 93 -5.31 2.30 -5.23
C GLY A 93 -5.43 2.87 -3.83
N TYR A 94 -4.78 2.20 -2.89
CA TYR A 94 -4.78 2.56 -1.47
C TYR A 94 -3.36 2.65 -0.94
N VAL A 95 -3.08 3.71 -0.18
CA VAL A 95 -1.82 3.81 0.57
C VAL A 95 -1.88 2.84 1.75
N ILE A 96 -1.01 1.84 1.76
CA ILE A 96 -0.91 0.90 2.90
C ILE A 96 -0.08 1.53 4.01
N GLU A 97 1.05 2.13 3.66
CA GLU A 97 1.94 2.80 4.60
C GLU A 97 2.86 3.80 3.90
N ARG A 98 3.53 4.63 4.71
CA ARG A 98 4.59 5.54 4.25
C ARG A 98 5.89 5.32 5.00
N GLY A 99 7.00 5.40 4.29
CA GLY A 99 8.33 5.15 4.81
C GLY A 99 9.38 6.13 4.27
N GLU A 100 10.56 6.10 4.90
CA GLU A 100 11.69 6.95 4.54
C GLU A 100 12.44 6.48 3.29
N SER A 101 12.38 5.19 3.00
CA SER A 101 13.14 4.56 1.93
C SER A 101 12.36 3.42 1.27
N SER A 102 12.84 3.04 0.09
CA SER A 102 12.33 1.95 -0.74
C SER A 102 13.48 0.99 -1.01
N GLU A 103 13.18 -0.31 -1.05
CA GLU A 103 14.13 -1.35 -1.47
C GLU A 103 14.20 -1.46 -3.01
N TYR A 104 13.29 -0.77 -3.72
CA TYR A 104 13.33 -0.70 -5.17
C TYR A 104 14.53 0.13 -5.65
N ASP A 105 15.48 -0.55 -6.31
CA ASP A 105 16.74 0.02 -6.78
C ASP A 105 16.61 0.94 -8.01
N ARG A 106 15.43 1.03 -8.63
CA ARG A 106 15.20 1.92 -9.78
C ARG A 106 14.48 3.20 -9.36
N LYS A 107 14.40 4.15 -10.30
CA LYS A 107 13.69 5.41 -10.09
C LYS A 107 12.21 5.17 -9.79
N LEU A 108 11.76 5.61 -8.62
CA LEU A 108 10.35 5.62 -8.25
C LEU A 108 9.57 6.65 -9.05
N ALA A 109 8.36 6.27 -9.45
CA ALA A 109 7.38 7.20 -10.00
C ALA A 109 6.73 8.01 -8.88
N PHE A 110 6.28 9.23 -9.19
CA PHE A 110 5.48 10.02 -8.25
C PHE A 110 4.02 9.56 -8.24
N LEU A 111 3.40 9.67 -7.07
CA LEU A 111 1.95 9.59 -6.87
C LEU A 111 1.25 10.67 -7.73
N ASP A 112 0.19 10.29 -8.46
CA ASP A 112 -0.53 11.23 -9.34
C ASP A 112 -1.37 12.22 -8.51
N ARG A 113 -2.25 11.67 -7.68
CA ARG A 113 -3.13 12.44 -6.79
C ARG A 113 -3.67 11.59 -5.63
N VAL A 114 -4.09 12.27 -4.58
CA VAL A 114 -4.96 11.71 -3.54
C VAL A 114 -6.41 12.01 -3.94
N THR A 115 -7.22 10.97 -4.10
CA THR A 115 -8.64 11.10 -4.48
C THR A 115 -9.48 11.50 -3.27
N SER A 116 -9.15 10.97 -2.10
CA SER A 116 -9.74 11.36 -0.81
C SER A 116 -8.74 11.06 0.29
N ALA A 117 -8.50 12.05 1.17
CA ALA A 117 -7.60 11.89 2.32
C ALA A 117 -8.22 11.05 3.45
N GLU A 118 -9.51 10.69 3.36
CA GLU A 118 -10.21 9.87 4.35
C GLU A 118 -9.58 8.47 4.44
N PRO A 119 -9.11 8.01 5.62
CA PRO A 119 -8.54 6.68 5.83
C PRO A 119 -9.59 5.56 5.81
N VAL A 120 -10.13 5.25 4.63
CA VAL A 120 -11.17 4.21 4.46
C VAL A 120 -10.63 2.78 4.60
N LEU A 121 -9.31 2.60 4.52
CA LEU A 121 -8.64 1.31 4.73
C LEU A 121 -7.75 1.38 6.00
N PRO A 122 -8.32 1.31 7.21
CA PRO A 122 -7.53 1.25 8.42
C PRO A 122 -6.70 -0.03 8.50
N PRO A 123 -5.60 -0.08 9.29
CA PRO A 123 -4.71 -1.24 9.36
C PRO A 123 -5.42 -2.56 9.73
N SER A 124 -6.44 -2.50 10.59
CA SER A 124 -7.23 -3.67 10.98
C SER A 124 -8.03 -4.23 9.80
N LEU A 125 -8.65 -3.37 8.99
CA LEU A 125 -9.39 -3.79 7.79
C LEU A 125 -8.43 -4.34 6.73
N HIS A 126 -7.27 -3.71 6.53
CA HIS A 126 -6.25 -4.24 5.63
C HIS A 126 -5.80 -5.65 6.05
N ALA A 127 -5.50 -5.85 7.34
CA ALA A 127 -5.11 -7.16 7.85
C ALA A 127 -6.22 -8.21 7.67
N LEU A 128 -7.48 -7.84 7.92
CA LEU A 128 -8.63 -8.72 7.69
C LEU A 128 -8.77 -9.09 6.21
N CYS A 129 -8.77 -8.11 5.31
CA CYS A 129 -8.91 -8.35 3.88
C CYS A 129 -7.76 -9.21 3.34
N ARG A 130 -6.53 -8.99 3.82
CA ARG A 130 -5.37 -9.81 3.48
C ARG A 130 -5.56 -11.25 3.93
N ALA A 131 -5.98 -11.47 5.18
CA ALA A 131 -6.23 -12.81 5.71
C ALA A 131 -7.34 -13.55 4.94
N VAL A 132 -8.40 -12.85 4.52
CA VAL A 132 -9.46 -13.41 3.68
C VAL A 132 -8.90 -13.83 2.31
N ALA A 133 -8.16 -12.93 1.64
CA ALA A 133 -7.58 -13.24 0.34
C ALA A 133 -6.62 -14.44 0.41
N ASP A 134 -5.78 -14.52 1.43
CA ASP A 134 -4.83 -15.62 1.63
C ASP A 134 -5.56 -16.94 1.92
N ARG A 135 -6.61 -16.91 2.75
CA ARG A 135 -7.37 -18.12 3.13
C ARG A 135 -8.17 -18.71 1.96
N TYR A 136 -8.68 -17.87 1.07
CA TYR A 136 -9.56 -18.29 -0.02
C TYR A 136 -8.89 -18.27 -1.41
N GLY A 137 -7.57 -18.02 -1.48
CA GLY A 137 -6.83 -17.99 -2.74
C GLY A 137 -7.23 -16.85 -3.68
N GLY A 138 -7.72 -15.74 -3.12
CA GLY A 138 -8.06 -14.51 -3.85
C GLY A 138 -6.95 -13.47 -3.82
N THR A 139 -7.18 -12.32 -4.45
CA THR A 139 -6.29 -11.16 -4.34
C THR A 139 -6.81 -10.16 -3.32
N LEU A 140 -5.92 -9.35 -2.72
CA LEU A 140 -6.35 -8.30 -1.81
C LEU A 140 -7.26 -7.28 -2.51
N SER A 141 -6.99 -6.93 -3.77
CA SER A 141 -7.84 -6.01 -4.56
C SER A 141 -9.28 -6.55 -4.71
N ASP A 142 -9.44 -7.86 -4.97
CA ASP A 142 -10.78 -8.48 -5.07
C ASP A 142 -11.56 -8.43 -3.77
N VAL A 143 -10.89 -8.54 -2.62
CA VAL A 143 -11.54 -8.42 -1.31
C VAL A 143 -11.82 -6.96 -0.96
N LEU A 144 -10.87 -6.05 -1.23
CA LEU A 144 -11.00 -4.62 -0.94
C LEU A 144 -12.16 -3.97 -1.68
N ARG A 145 -12.38 -4.31 -2.96
CA ARG A 145 -13.50 -3.75 -3.73
C ARG A 145 -14.88 -4.16 -3.19
N LEU A 146 -14.97 -5.25 -2.43
CA LEU A 146 -16.19 -5.68 -1.73
C LEU A 146 -16.28 -5.05 -0.33
N ALA A 147 -15.14 -4.88 0.34
CA ALA A 147 -15.08 -4.31 1.68
C ALA A 147 -15.27 -2.79 1.71
N ILE A 148 -14.84 -2.08 0.66
CA ILE A 148 -14.87 -0.62 0.59
C ILE A 148 -15.70 -0.19 -0.62
N PRO A 149 -16.91 0.36 -0.41
CA PRO A 149 -17.79 0.78 -1.48
C PRO A 149 -17.11 1.72 -2.48
N PRO A 150 -17.35 1.57 -3.80
CA PRO A 150 -16.85 2.51 -4.78
C PRO A 150 -17.39 3.91 -4.47
N ARG A 151 -16.54 4.93 -4.62
CA ARG A 151 -17.01 6.32 -4.56
C ARG A 151 -17.60 6.64 -5.93
N HIS A 152 -18.92 6.74 -6.00
CA HIS A 152 -19.59 7.34 -7.15
C HIS A 152 -19.49 8.87 -7.03
N ALA A 153 -19.27 9.53 -8.17
CA ALA A 153 -19.18 10.98 -8.29
C ALA A 153 -20.55 11.64 -8.11
#